data_AF-A0A6V7ILX0-F1
#
_entry.id   AF-A0A6V7ILX0-F1
#
_cell.length_a   1.000
_cell.length_b   1.000
_cell.length_c   1.000
_cell.angle_alpha   90.00
_cell.angle_beta   90.00
_cell.angle_gamma   90.00
#
_symmetry.space_group_name_H-M   'P 1'
#
loop_
_entity.id
_entity.type
_entity.pdbx_description
1 polymer ?
#
loop_
_entity_poly.entity_id
_entity_poly.type
_entity_poly.pdbx_seq_one_letter_code
_entity_poly.pdbx_strand_id
1 'polypeptide(L)'
;CGTKPLKNIKPLIVGGSLPNITDFPWHATVYTIDPNTNEKVFTCGATIITDRLLITAAHCVFDEVTKRVENPRKYVIATGNFFRDYNFEYPPPMVVQKAR
;
A
#
# COMPACT_ATOMS: atom_id res chain seq x y z
N CYS A 1 1.41 -18.28 2.12
CA CYS A 1 1.35 -16.83 2.40
C CYS A 1 0.37 -16.60 3.57
N GLY A 2 0.20 -15.37 4.06
CA GLY A 2 -0.88 -15.04 5.01
C GLY A 2 -0.67 -15.44 6.47
N THR A 3 0.52 -15.88 6.87
CA THR A 3 0.82 -16.19 8.27
C THR A 3 1.01 -14.91 9.08
N LYS A 4 0.13 -14.68 10.05
CA LYS A 4 0.35 -13.78 11.20
C LYS A 4 -0.15 -14.42 12.48
N PRO A 5 0.73 -14.79 13.43
CA PRO A 5 0.30 -15.50 14.64
C PRO A 5 -0.14 -14.56 15.77
N LEU A 6 -1.10 -15.05 16.57
CA LEU A 6 -1.85 -14.31 17.58
C LEU A 6 -0.97 -13.73 18.69
N LYS A 7 -1.23 -12.47 19.08
CA LYS A 7 -1.01 -12.07 20.47
C LYS A 7 -2.36 -11.81 21.12
N ASN A 8 -2.58 -12.46 22.26
CA ASN A 8 -3.82 -12.50 23.04
C ASN A 8 -4.40 -11.09 23.30
N ILE A 9 -5.22 -10.56 22.38
CA ILE A 9 -5.87 -9.26 22.53
C ILE A 9 -7.24 -9.32 21.83
N LYS A 10 -8.24 -8.68 22.45
CA LYS A 10 -9.61 -8.62 21.95
C LYS A 10 -9.85 -7.27 21.25
N PRO A 11 -9.87 -7.21 19.90
CA PRO A 11 -10.21 -5.99 19.16
C PRO A 11 -11.73 -5.75 19.15
N LEU A 12 -12.15 -4.52 19.46
CA LEU A 12 -13.55 -4.07 19.46
C LEU A 12 -13.66 -2.66 18.86
N ILE A 13 -12.98 -2.44 17.73
CA ILE A 13 -12.70 -1.14 17.10
C ILE A 13 -13.91 -0.19 17.05
N VAL A 14 -13.75 1.01 17.61
CA VAL A 14 -14.28 2.25 17.05
C VAL A 14 -13.13 3.26 17.00
N GLY A 15 -12.77 3.76 15.81
CA GLY A 15 -11.64 4.68 15.58
C GLY A 15 -10.32 4.02 15.13
N GLY A 16 -10.19 2.70 15.26
CA GLY A 16 -9.05 1.92 14.80
C GLY A 16 -7.78 2.14 15.64
N SER A 17 -6.68 1.51 15.24
CA SER A 17 -5.36 1.69 15.83
C SER A 17 -4.30 1.59 14.75
N LEU A 18 -3.21 2.34 14.90
CA LEU A 18 -2.06 2.24 14.00
C LEU A 18 -1.44 0.83 14.09
N PRO A 19 -1.32 0.10 12.97
CA PRO A 19 -0.59 -1.16 12.96
C PRO A 19 0.91 -0.99 13.23
N ASN A 20 1.63 -2.07 13.52
CA ASN A 20 3.07 -2.11 13.29
C ASN A 20 3.35 -2.41 11.81
N ILE A 21 4.51 -2.00 11.30
CA ILE A 21 4.93 -2.26 9.91
C ILE A 21 4.97 -3.77 9.58
N THR A 22 5.23 -4.61 10.58
CA THR A 22 5.24 -6.08 10.47
C THR A 22 3.84 -6.70 10.56
N ASP A 23 2.85 -5.94 11.02
CA ASP A 23 1.51 -6.46 11.26
C ASP A 23 0.73 -6.65 9.98
N PHE A 24 1.16 -6.12 8.83
CA PHE A 24 0.53 -6.29 7.51
C PHE A 24 1.53 -6.28 6.34
N PRO A 25 2.45 -7.26 6.26
CA PRO A 25 3.52 -7.25 5.26
C PRO A 25 3.02 -7.46 3.82
N TRP A 26 1.80 -7.96 3.67
CA TRP A 26 1.14 -8.08 2.37
C TRP A 26 0.36 -6.83 1.96
N HIS A 27 0.30 -5.79 2.80
CA HIS A 27 -0.34 -4.53 2.42
C HIS A 27 0.50 -3.80 1.37
N ALA A 28 -0.18 -3.30 0.36
CA ALA A 28 0.38 -2.44 -0.66
C ALA A 28 -0.59 -1.29 -0.92
N THR A 29 -0.05 -0.18 -1.41
CA THR A 29 -0.85 0.99 -1.81
C THR A 29 -0.67 1.27 -3.29
N VAL A 30 -1.78 1.65 -3.92
CA VAL A 30 -1.89 2.02 -5.33
C VAL A 30 -2.04 3.52 -5.40
N TYR A 31 -1.15 4.17 -6.14
CA TYR A 31 -1.17 5.59 -6.42
C TYR A 31 -1.37 5.85 -7.91
N THR A 32 -1.92 7.01 -8.23
CA THR A 32 -1.92 7.58 -9.57
C THR A 32 -1.12 8.86 -9.61
N ILE A 33 -0.48 9.14 -10.74
CA ILE A 33 0.22 10.41 -10.96
C ILE A 33 -0.82 11.46 -11.41
N ASP A 34 -0.92 12.56 -10.68
CA ASP A 34 -1.71 13.71 -11.12
C ASP A 34 -1.02 14.35 -12.35
N PRO A 35 -1.71 14.51 -13.49
CA PRO A 35 -1.10 15.02 -14.72
C PRO A 35 -0.71 16.51 -14.65
N ASN A 36 -1.29 17.28 -13.73
CA ASN A 36 -1.05 18.71 -13.57
C ASN A 36 0.08 19.00 -12.58
N THR A 37 0.10 18.27 -11.45
CA THR A 37 1.09 18.50 -10.38
C THR A 37 2.25 17.51 -10.40
N ASN A 38 2.11 16.40 -11.15
CA ASN A 38 3.04 15.27 -11.15
C ASN A 38 3.21 14.61 -9.77
N GLU A 39 2.28 14.86 -8.84
CA GLU A 39 2.25 14.27 -7.51
C GLU A 39 1.62 12.88 -7.54
N LYS A 40 2.04 12.03 -6.61
CA LYS A 40 1.48 10.68 -6.46
C LYS A 40 0.32 10.74 -5.47
N VAL A 41 -0.88 10.58 -6.00
CA VAL A 41 -2.12 10.65 -5.25
C VAL A 41 -2.54 9.24 -4.86
N PHE A 42 -2.84 9.04 -3.57
CA PHE A 42 -3.36 7.76 -3.09
C PHE A 42 -4.70 7.45 -3.76
N THR A 43 -4.83 6.25 -4.32
CA THR A 43 -6.04 5.80 -5.03
C THR A 43 -6.72 4.68 -4.27
N CYS A 44 -5.98 3.59 -3.99
CA CYS A 44 -6.54 2.37 -3.42
C CYS A 44 -5.51 1.58 -2.60
N GLY A 45 -5.99 0.59 -1.86
CA GLY A 45 -5.16 -0.48 -1.31
C GLY A 45 -5.03 -1.67 -2.27
N ALA A 46 -4.02 -2.48 -2.04
CA ALA A 46 -3.80 -3.77 -2.71
C ALA A 46 -3.19 -4.78 -1.73
N THR A 47 -3.19 -6.06 -2.13
CA THR A 47 -2.61 -7.16 -1.35
C THR A 47 -1.62 -7.94 -2.19
N ILE A 48 -0.41 -8.14 -1.67
CA ILE A 48 0.63 -8.97 -2.28
C ILE A 48 0.21 -10.44 -2.17
N ILE A 49 0.11 -11.13 -3.31
CA ILE A 49 -0.19 -12.57 -3.34
C ILE A 49 1.00 -13.40 -3.80
N THR A 50 1.91 -12.83 -4.59
CA THR A 50 3.23 -13.39 -4.92
C THR A 50 4.27 -12.27 -5.04
N ASP A 51 5.53 -12.62 -5.32
CA ASP A 51 6.63 -11.65 -5.52
C ASP A 51 6.39 -10.65 -6.66
N ARG A 52 5.54 -11.00 -7.64
CA ARG A 52 5.24 -10.17 -8.82
C ARG A 52 3.75 -9.97 -9.09
N LEU A 53 2.89 -10.32 -8.13
CA LEU A 53 1.45 -10.23 -8.32
C LEU A 53 0.77 -9.66 -7.07
N LEU A 54 -0.05 -8.65 -7.32
CA LEU A 54 -0.93 -8.03 -6.34
C LEU A 54 -2.38 -8.22 -6.77
N ILE A 55 -3.29 -8.22 -5.79
CA ILE A 55 -4.73 -8.17 -6.02
C ILE A 55 -5.30 -6.88 -5.43
N THR A 56 -6.24 -6.25 -6.14
CA THR A 56 -6.99 -5.07 -5.72
C THR A 56 -8.44 -5.17 -6.23
N ALA A 57 -9.29 -4.22 -5.86
CA ALA A 57 -10.67 -4.16 -6.34
C ALA A 57 -10.72 -3.71 -7.81
N ALA A 58 -11.69 -4.22 -8.58
CA ALA A 58 -11.86 -3.86 -9.98
C ALA A 58 -12.03 -2.35 -10.18
N HIS A 59 -12.84 -1.68 -9.36
CA HIS A 59 -13.08 -0.24 -9.45
C HIS A 59 -11.83 0.63 -9.21
N CYS A 60 -10.74 0.06 -8.69
CA CYS A 60 -9.46 0.77 -8.56
C CYS A 60 -8.69 0.86 -9.89
N VAL A 61 -8.96 -0.07 -10.81
CA VAL A 61 -8.23 -0.24 -12.08
C VAL A 61 -9.12 -0.23 -13.32
N PHE A 62 -10.43 -0.12 -13.12
CA PHE A 62 -11.45 -0.14 -14.16
C PHE A 62 -12.42 1.02 -13.93
N ASP A 63 -12.64 1.82 -14.97
CA ASP A 63 -13.62 2.88 -14.97
C ASP A 63 -15.00 2.30 -15.33
N GLU A 64 -15.91 2.30 -14.35
CA GLU A 64 -17.26 1.76 -14.51
C GLU A 64 -18.16 2.59 -15.42
N VAL A 65 -17.85 3.88 -15.62
CA VAL A 65 -18.60 4.79 -16.49
C VAL A 65 -18.21 4.55 -17.94
N THR A 66 -16.90 4.57 -18.23
CA THR A 66 -16.40 4.36 -19.60
C THR A 66 -16.28 2.89 -20.00
N LYS A 67 -16.45 1.97 -19.03
CA LYS A 67 -16.31 0.52 -19.17
C LYS A 67 -14.94 0.11 -19.72
N ARG A 68 -13.88 0.77 -19.27
CA ARG A 68 -12.51 0.56 -19.76
C ARG A 68 -11.53 0.32 -18.64
N VAL A 69 -10.53 -0.51 -18.94
CA VAL A 69 -9.35 -0.64 -18.10
C VAL A 69 -8.51 0.62 -18.28
N GLU A 70 -8.05 1.13 -17.16
CA GLU A 70 -7.23 2.32 -17.11
C GLU A 70 -5.79 2.06 -17.56
N ASN A 71 -5.10 3.09 -18.06
CA ASN A 71 -3.73 2.93 -18.55
C ASN A 71 -2.80 2.43 -17.41
N PRO A 72 -2.19 1.23 -17.53
CA PRO A 72 -1.37 0.68 -16.45
C PRO A 72 -0.19 1.56 -16.04
N ARG A 73 0.34 2.38 -16.96
CA ARG A 73 1.50 3.27 -16.72
C ARG A 73 1.20 4.41 -15.75
N LYS A 74 -0.07 4.70 -15.46
CA LYS A 74 -0.44 5.75 -14.52
C LYS A 74 -0.29 5.29 -13.07
N TYR A 75 -0.24 3.98 -12.84
CA TYR A 75 -0.20 3.41 -11.50
C TYR A 75 1.23 3.30 -10.97
N VAL A 76 1.41 3.71 -9.73
CA VAL A 76 2.62 3.50 -8.95
C VAL A 76 2.24 2.65 -7.73
N ILE A 77 3.00 1.59 -7.47
CA ILE A 77 2.76 0.69 -6.35
C ILE A 77 3.83 0.93 -5.29
N ALA A 78 3.42 1.10 -4.04
CA ALA A 78 4.32 1.01 -2.90
C ALA A 78 3.96 -0.22 -2.04
N THR A 79 4.99 -0.85 -1.49
CA THR A 79 4.88 -2.01 -0.59
C THR A 79 5.71 -1.76 0.65
N GLY A 80 5.27 -2.23 1.82
CA GLY A 80 5.99 -2.01 3.07
C GLY A 80 5.92 -0.57 3.58
N ASN A 81 5.17 0.31 2.91
CA ASN A 81 4.84 1.63 3.44
C ASN A 81 3.70 1.52 4.46
N PHE A 82 3.82 2.35 5.49
CA PHE A 82 2.85 2.40 6.59
C PHE A 82 1.91 3.62 6.48
N PHE A 83 2.40 4.70 5.87
CA PHE A 83 1.66 5.95 5.70
C PHE A 83 1.01 6.04 4.32
N ARG A 84 -0.11 6.77 4.26
CA ARG A 84 -0.87 6.99 3.02
C ARG A 84 -0.12 7.89 2.06
N ASP A 85 0.49 8.96 2.56
CA ASP A 85 1.30 9.87 1.75
C ASP A 85 2.52 9.12 1.20
N TYR A 86 2.66 9.14 -0.12
CA TYR A 86 3.74 8.46 -0.82
C TYR A 86 5.11 8.99 -0.40
N ASN A 87 5.23 10.30 -0.17
CA ASN A 87 6.50 10.95 0.14
C ASN A 87 6.84 10.90 1.64
N PHE A 88 5.99 10.26 2.45
CA PHE A 88 6.22 10.17 3.89
C PHE A 88 7.29 9.12 4.21
N GLU A 89 8.47 9.57 4.62
CA GLU A 89 9.54 8.70 5.12
C GLU A 89 9.32 8.33 6.60
N TYR A 90 9.28 7.03 6.90
CA TYR A 90 9.32 6.51 8.27
C TYR A 90 10.15 5.23 8.39
N PRO A 91 11.09 5.13 9.34
CA PRO A 91 11.60 6.20 10.22
C PRO A 91 12.49 7.18 9.43
N PRO A 92 13.06 8.26 10.03
CA PRO A 92 14.23 8.93 9.43
C PRO A 92 15.26 7.88 8.97
N PRO A 93 16.04 8.15 7.90
CA PRO A 93 16.87 7.13 7.26
C PRO A 93 17.72 6.41 8.29
N MET A 94 17.37 5.16 8.59
CA MET A 94 18.28 4.27 9.30
C MET A 94 19.41 3.97 8.33
N VAL A 95 20.52 4.71 8.46
CA VAL A 95 21.77 4.37 7.79
C VAL A 95 22.23 3.04 8.38
N VAL A 96 21.82 1.94 7.75
CA VAL A 96 22.44 0.64 8.00
C VAL A 96 23.83 0.72 7.39
N GLN A 97 24.82 1.17 8.17
CA GLN A 97 26.20 0.96 7.80
C GLN A 97 26.44 -0.55 7.73
N LYS A 98 26.97 -1.03 6.61
CA LYS A 98 27.51 -2.39 6.55
C LYS A 98 28.49 -2.55 7.71
N ALA A 99 28.26 -3.58 8.53
CA ALA A 99 29.29 -4.06 9.44
C ALA A 99 30.53 -4.39 8.60
N ARG A 100 31.68 -3.92 9.09
CA ARG A 100 32.98 -4.09 8.44
C ARG A 100 33.38 -5.56 8.38
#